data_AF-A0A1Q7Z1V1-F1
#
_entry.id   AF-A0A1Q7Z1V1-F1
#
_cell.length_a   1.000
_cell.length_b   1.000
_cell.length_c   1.000
_cell.angle_alpha   90.00
_cell.angle_beta   90.00
_cell.angle_gamma   90.00
#
_symmetry.space_group_name_H-M   'P 1'
#
loop_
_entity.id
_entity.type
_entity.pdbx_description
1 polymer ?
#
loop_
_entity_poly.entity_id
_entity_poly.type
_entity_poly.pdbx_seq_one_letter_code
_entity_poly.pdbx_strand_id
1 'polypeptide(L)'
;MSVETDAERLCAMMGWSEIGGKERLVIDQHTPSWFELANFGGVGIGANMAFRRRAFDIWPGFHHRLDSGVMLDGGGESHAFFSLIDRGYRVVYTPRAVVRHPLPQTLEYLRARYLQDMADATAYMTLLFFEEPRYRREIIKYIIEAMKGTSRTWRDHVISPLSRKIFPLWRVSLAYLSGPLLYLWSRLACWPWVGRDLDAWRIRDLQKGGN
;
A
#
# COMPACT_ATOMS: atom_id res chain seq x y z
N MET A 1 27.58 -0.97 10.86
CA MET A 1 27.80 -2.30 10.28
C MET A 1 27.14 -2.27 8.91
N SER A 2 27.93 -2.10 7.84
CA SER A 2 27.43 -1.97 6.45
C SER A 2 27.76 -3.28 5.74
N VAL A 3 26.74 -4.11 5.54
CA VAL A 3 26.81 -5.22 4.58
C VAL A 3 25.70 -4.94 3.58
N GLU A 4 25.99 -4.03 2.66
CA GLU A 4 25.05 -3.57 1.65
C GLU A 4 24.81 -4.69 0.63
N THR A 5 23.72 -5.44 0.77
CA THR A 5 23.37 -6.52 -0.16
C THR A 5 22.83 -5.94 -1.47
N ASP A 6 22.86 -6.71 -2.56
CA ASP A 6 22.27 -6.26 -3.84
C ASP A 6 20.76 -6.04 -3.73
N ALA A 7 20.09 -6.76 -2.83
CA ALA A 7 18.68 -6.55 -2.51
C ALA A 7 18.47 -5.20 -1.78
N GLU A 8 19.32 -4.85 -0.82
CA GLU A 8 19.27 -3.56 -0.13
C GLU A 8 19.55 -2.38 -1.06
N ARG A 9 20.55 -2.50 -1.95
CA ARG A 9 20.82 -1.48 -2.98
C ARG A 9 19.64 -1.29 -3.91
N LEU A 10 19.05 -2.39 -4.40
CA LEU A 10 17.89 -2.30 -5.28
C LEU A 10 16.66 -1.73 -4.55
N CYS A 11 16.47 -2.09 -3.28
CA CYS A 11 15.43 -1.54 -2.42
C CYS A 11 15.58 -0.02 -2.26
N ALA A 12 16.80 0.47 -2.03
CA ALA A 12 17.09 1.89 -1.99
C ALA A 12 16.83 2.59 -3.34
N MET A 13 17.20 1.97 -4.46
CA MET A 13 16.90 2.49 -5.81
C MET A 13 15.39 2.57 -6.11
N MET A 14 14.59 1.69 -5.49
CA MET A 14 13.12 1.74 -5.55
C MET A 14 12.52 2.83 -4.66
N GLY A 15 13.32 3.54 -3.87
CA GLY A 15 12.86 4.54 -2.90
C GLY A 15 12.21 3.93 -1.65
N TRP A 16 12.40 2.62 -1.41
CA TRP A 16 11.79 1.92 -0.27
C TRP A 16 12.59 2.09 1.03
N SER A 17 13.81 2.65 0.96
CA SER A 17 14.64 2.95 2.13
C SER A 17 14.24 4.23 2.85
N GLU A 18 13.62 5.18 2.13
CA GLU A 18 13.20 6.49 2.65
C GLU A 18 11.81 6.84 2.09
N ILE A 19 10.78 6.22 2.66
CA ILE A 19 9.40 6.45 2.26
C ILE A 19 8.82 7.63 3.03
N GLY A 20 8.30 8.63 2.31
CA GLY A 20 7.62 9.80 2.86
C GLY A 20 8.33 11.12 2.56
N GLY A 21 7.58 12.22 2.66
CA GLY A 21 8.10 13.57 2.42
C GLY A 21 8.98 14.10 3.56
N LYS A 22 9.70 15.19 3.31
CA LYS A 22 10.44 15.93 4.35
C LYS A 22 9.58 16.91 5.12
N GLU A 23 8.43 17.27 4.55
CA GLU A 23 7.54 18.29 5.08
C GLU A 23 6.39 17.67 5.85
N ARG A 24 5.90 18.39 6.87
CA ARG A 24 4.69 18.02 7.59
C ARG A 24 3.48 18.26 6.69
N LEU A 25 2.63 17.25 6.53
CA LEU A 25 1.39 17.36 5.77
C LEU A 25 0.19 17.20 6.71
N VAL A 26 -0.83 18.03 6.51
CA VAL A 26 -2.12 17.92 7.19
C VAL A 26 -3.17 17.81 6.10
N ILE A 27 -3.90 16.70 6.10
CA ILE A 27 -4.90 16.37 5.08
C ILE A 27 -6.26 16.22 5.76
N ASP A 28 -7.25 16.88 5.19
CA ASP A 28 -8.67 16.77 5.50
C ASP A 28 -9.53 16.82 4.23
N GLN A 29 -10.85 16.73 4.40
CA GLN A 29 -11.83 16.78 3.31
C GLN A 29 -11.80 18.08 2.48
N HIS A 30 -11.19 19.16 2.99
CA HIS A 30 -11.07 20.44 2.29
C HIS A 30 -9.76 20.56 1.52
N THR A 31 -8.83 19.62 1.73
CA THR A 31 -7.58 19.55 1.00
C THR A 31 -7.86 19.16 -0.46
N PRO A 32 -7.32 19.88 -1.46
CA PRO A 32 -7.47 19.49 -2.86
C PRO A 32 -6.94 18.08 -3.09
N SER A 33 -7.69 17.26 -3.84
CA SER A 33 -7.34 15.86 -4.12
C SER A 33 -7.10 15.00 -2.87
N TRP A 34 -7.68 15.34 -1.71
CA TRP A 34 -7.51 14.57 -0.47
C TRP A 34 -7.80 13.07 -0.65
N PHE A 35 -8.77 12.73 -1.49
CA PHE A 35 -9.12 11.33 -1.77
C PHE A 35 -7.95 10.59 -2.41
N GLU A 36 -7.29 11.19 -3.39
CA GLU A 36 -6.13 10.60 -4.04
C GLU A 36 -4.93 10.54 -3.08
N LEU A 37 -4.72 11.59 -2.28
CA LEU A 37 -3.65 11.65 -1.28
C LEU A 37 -3.78 10.55 -0.22
N ALA A 38 -4.99 10.34 0.29
CA ALA A 38 -5.28 9.34 1.32
C ALA A 38 -5.15 7.91 0.79
N ASN A 39 -5.57 7.66 -0.46
CA ASN A 39 -5.69 6.32 -1.00
C ASN A 39 -4.46 5.82 -1.77
N PHE A 40 -3.71 6.72 -2.39
CA PHE A 40 -2.70 6.37 -3.39
C PHE A 40 -1.29 6.84 -3.04
N GLY A 41 -0.99 6.89 -1.74
CA GLY A 41 0.38 7.09 -1.22
C GLY A 41 0.79 8.55 -1.01
N GLY A 42 -0.12 9.52 -1.13
CA GLY A 42 0.19 10.93 -0.87
C GLY A 42 0.44 11.26 0.61
N VAL A 43 -0.12 10.47 1.53
CA VAL A 43 0.19 10.56 2.97
C VAL A 43 1.54 9.91 3.30
N GLY A 44 1.96 8.91 2.51
CA GLY A 44 3.01 7.96 2.85
C GLY A 44 2.44 6.62 3.32
N ILE A 45 3.26 5.85 4.04
CA ILE A 45 2.90 4.53 4.58
C ILE A 45 2.59 4.60 6.07
N GLY A 46 1.69 3.74 6.55
CA GLY A 46 1.23 3.58 7.91
C GLY A 46 2.16 2.75 8.80
N ALA A 47 3.48 2.80 8.56
CA ALA A 47 4.48 2.06 9.32
C ALA A 47 4.50 2.38 10.83
N ASN A 48 4.09 3.60 11.20
CA ASN A 48 3.92 4.04 12.58
C ASN A 48 2.75 5.03 12.64
N MET A 49 1.69 4.69 13.38
CA MET A 49 0.46 5.48 13.44
C MET A 49 -0.01 5.65 14.88
N ALA A 50 -0.52 6.84 15.20
CA ALA A 50 -1.16 7.15 16.47
C ALA A 50 -2.55 7.71 16.23
N PHE A 51 -3.53 7.19 16.98
CA PHE A 51 -4.94 7.56 16.84
C PHE A 51 -5.45 8.23 18.10
N ARG A 52 -6.34 9.22 17.94
CA ARG A 52 -7.10 9.74 19.09
C ARG A 52 -8.11 8.68 19.51
N ARG A 53 -8.18 8.37 20.80
CA ARG A 53 -9.16 7.44 21.38
C ARG A 53 -10.60 7.70 20.89
N ARG A 54 -11.02 8.97 20.89
CA ARG A 54 -12.34 9.42 20.42
C ARG A 54 -12.63 9.17 18.94
N ALA A 55 -11.61 8.84 18.12
CA ALA A 55 -11.84 8.50 16.71
C ALA A 55 -12.64 7.20 16.60
N PHE A 56 -12.40 6.26 17.52
CA PHE A 56 -13.08 4.96 17.57
C PHE A 56 -14.54 5.05 18.03
N ASP A 57 -15.02 6.24 18.43
CA ASP A 57 -16.43 6.44 18.76
C ASP A 57 -17.31 6.39 17.49
N ILE A 58 -16.76 6.73 16.32
CA ILE A 58 -17.47 6.73 15.02
C ILE A 58 -16.73 5.99 13.90
N TRP A 59 -15.42 5.76 14.05
CA TRP A 59 -14.63 5.01 13.10
C TRP A 59 -14.69 3.52 13.45
N PRO A 60 -15.15 2.63 12.54
CA PRO A 60 -15.24 1.19 12.80
C PRO A 60 -13.87 0.49 12.95
N GLY A 61 -12.77 1.23 12.78
CA GLY A 61 -11.42 0.71 12.79
C GLY A 61 -10.95 0.30 11.41
N PHE A 62 -9.89 -0.51 11.37
CA PHE A 62 -9.31 -1.01 10.14
C PHE A 62 -10.24 -1.96 9.41
N HIS A 63 -10.12 -1.97 8.09
CA HIS A 63 -10.97 -2.80 7.26
C HIS A 63 -10.41 -4.22 7.21
N HIS A 64 -11.07 -5.15 7.91
CA HIS A 64 -10.62 -6.54 8.12
C HIS A 64 -10.20 -7.33 6.86
N ARG A 65 -10.60 -6.92 5.65
CA ARG A 65 -10.16 -7.57 4.39
C ARG A 65 -8.89 -6.97 3.79
N LEU A 66 -8.30 -5.93 4.38
CA LEU A 66 -7.16 -5.17 3.85
C LEU A 66 -5.92 -5.18 4.76
N ASP A 67 -5.99 -5.85 5.92
CA ASP A 67 -4.91 -5.87 6.90
C ASP A 67 -4.02 -7.11 6.77
N SER A 68 -2.78 -7.01 7.26
CA SER A 68 -1.80 -8.07 7.11
C SER A 68 -2.22 -9.41 7.72
N GLY A 69 -2.03 -10.47 6.93
CA GLY A 69 -2.46 -11.82 7.28
C GLY A 69 -3.83 -12.23 6.70
N VAL A 70 -4.46 -11.37 5.91
CA VAL A 70 -5.65 -11.70 5.11
C VAL A 70 -5.36 -11.63 3.61
N MET A 71 -6.35 -11.97 2.78
CA MET A 71 -6.19 -12.17 1.32
C MET A 71 -5.69 -10.93 0.56
N LEU A 72 -5.99 -9.72 1.05
CA LEU A 72 -5.42 -8.47 0.54
C LEU A 72 -4.44 -7.95 1.61
N ASP A 73 -3.15 -8.10 1.37
CA ASP A 73 -2.07 -7.69 2.28
C ASP A 73 -1.54 -6.31 1.92
N GLY A 74 -2.48 -5.40 1.61
CA GLY A 74 -2.19 -4.04 1.21
C GLY A 74 -3.43 -3.15 1.16
N GLY A 75 -3.22 -1.85 1.38
CA GLY A 75 -4.28 -0.83 1.37
C GLY A 75 -5.00 -0.61 2.70
N GLY A 76 -4.74 -1.40 3.74
CA GLY A 76 -5.37 -1.22 5.07
C GLY A 76 -5.10 0.16 5.68
N GLU A 77 -3.86 0.62 5.61
CA GLU A 77 -3.45 1.97 6.04
C GLU A 77 -4.08 3.09 5.20
N SER A 78 -4.06 2.95 3.87
CA SER A 78 -4.68 3.88 2.93
C SER A 78 -6.18 4.00 3.20
N HIS A 79 -6.84 2.87 3.45
CA HIS A 79 -8.25 2.83 3.79
C HIS A 79 -8.51 3.47 5.15
N ALA A 80 -7.64 3.27 6.13
CA ALA A 80 -7.76 3.94 7.43
C ALA A 80 -7.67 5.47 7.27
N PHE A 81 -6.71 5.98 6.47
CA PHE A 81 -6.60 7.41 6.18
C PHE A 81 -7.86 7.94 5.50
N PHE A 82 -8.29 7.29 4.42
CA PHE A 82 -9.51 7.63 3.69
C PHE A 82 -10.74 7.64 4.61
N SER A 83 -10.96 6.56 5.35
CA SER A 83 -12.12 6.34 6.21
C SER A 83 -12.22 7.38 7.32
N LEU A 84 -11.09 7.79 7.90
CA LEU A 84 -11.02 8.84 8.91
C LEU A 84 -11.27 10.23 8.31
N ILE A 85 -10.66 10.56 7.17
CA ILE A 85 -10.85 11.87 6.51
C ILE A 85 -12.30 12.03 6.03
N ASP A 86 -12.91 10.98 5.45
CA ASP A 86 -14.32 10.96 5.03
C ASP A 86 -15.29 11.17 6.22
N ARG A 87 -14.86 10.86 7.45
CA ARG A 87 -15.60 11.11 8.71
C ARG A 87 -15.30 12.47 9.34
N GLY A 88 -14.58 13.35 8.64
CA GLY A 88 -14.25 14.70 9.10
C GLY A 88 -13.04 14.79 10.03
N TYR A 89 -12.27 13.71 10.20
CA TYR A 89 -10.99 13.79 10.91
C TYR A 89 -9.87 14.32 9.99
N ARG A 90 -8.74 14.63 10.63
CA ARG A 90 -7.51 15.07 9.99
C ARG A 90 -6.44 13.98 10.11
N VAL A 91 -5.78 13.68 9.01
CA VAL A 91 -4.56 12.85 9.00
C VAL A 91 -3.36 13.77 8.92
N VAL A 92 -2.35 13.48 9.74
CA VAL A 92 -1.16 14.32 9.87
C VAL A 92 0.09 13.48 9.67
N TYR A 93 0.78 13.69 8.56
CA TYR A 93 2.11 13.12 8.35
C TYR A 93 3.14 13.92 9.15
N THR A 94 3.95 13.23 9.96
CA THR A 94 4.96 13.84 10.83
C THR A 94 6.34 13.29 10.50
N PRO A 95 7.17 13.99 9.70
CA PRO A 95 8.46 13.48 9.21
C PRO A 95 9.49 13.22 10.32
N ARG A 96 9.27 13.78 11.52
CA ARG A 96 10.13 13.56 12.69
C ARG A 96 9.81 12.28 13.47
N ALA A 97 8.67 11.63 13.19
CA ALA A 97 8.25 10.40 13.86
C ALA A 97 8.79 9.16 13.12
N VAL A 98 10.12 9.06 13.04
CA VAL A 98 10.81 8.04 12.23
C VAL A 98 10.78 6.67 12.92
N VAL A 99 10.41 5.64 12.16
CA VAL A 99 10.59 4.22 12.50
C VAL A 99 11.53 3.58 11.48
N ARG A 100 12.32 2.61 11.91
CA ARG A 100 13.23 1.85 11.02
C ARG A 100 12.72 0.42 10.91
N HIS A 101 12.53 -0.02 9.67
CA HIS A 101 12.22 -1.41 9.36
C HIS A 101 13.44 -2.07 8.70
N PRO A 102 13.68 -3.36 8.96
CA PRO A 102 14.67 -4.12 8.20
C PRO A 102 14.34 -4.07 6.71
N LEU A 103 15.35 -3.83 5.88
CA LEU A 103 15.20 -3.93 4.43
C LEU A 103 15.14 -5.41 4.02
N PRO A 104 14.48 -5.73 2.89
CA PRO A 104 14.57 -7.03 2.26
C PRO A 104 16.02 -7.47 2.07
N GLN A 105 16.38 -8.63 2.62
CA GLN A 105 17.73 -9.17 2.57
C GLN A 105 18.00 -10.01 1.31
N THR A 106 16.94 -10.48 0.63
CA THR A 106 17.04 -11.31 -0.58
C THR A 106 16.29 -10.69 -1.76
N LEU A 107 16.82 -10.91 -2.96
CA LEU A 107 16.21 -10.41 -4.19
C LEU A 107 14.88 -11.12 -4.49
N GLU A 108 14.77 -12.38 -4.08
CA GLU A 108 13.58 -13.21 -4.19
C GLU A 108 12.45 -12.63 -3.35
N TYR A 109 12.73 -12.27 -2.09
CA TYR A 109 11.76 -11.58 -1.23
C TYR A 109 11.34 -10.25 -1.86
N LEU A 110 12.30 -9.46 -2.32
CA LEU A 110 12.04 -8.15 -2.91
C LEU A 110 11.14 -8.24 -4.14
N ARG A 111 11.40 -9.22 -5.01
CA ARG A 111 10.55 -9.52 -6.18
C ARG A 111 9.15 -9.95 -5.78
N ALA A 112 9.04 -10.87 -4.81
CA ALA A 112 7.75 -11.36 -4.33
C ALA A 112 6.92 -10.22 -3.74
N ARG A 113 7.52 -9.39 -2.89
CA ARG A 113 6.86 -8.23 -2.28
C ARG A 113 6.42 -7.21 -3.33
N TYR A 114 7.29 -6.88 -4.27
CA TYR A 114 6.95 -5.95 -5.35
C TYR A 114 5.75 -6.43 -6.17
N LEU A 115 5.71 -7.70 -6.58
CA LEU A 115 4.58 -8.25 -7.33
C LEU A 115 3.30 -8.28 -6.48
N GLN A 116 3.41 -8.61 -5.20
CA GLN A 116 2.29 -8.56 -4.26
C GLN A 116 1.72 -7.14 -4.15
N ASP A 117 2.57 -6.12 -3.99
CA ASP A 117 2.13 -4.73 -3.91
C ASP A 117 1.38 -4.27 -5.17
N MET A 118 1.75 -4.76 -6.37
CA MET A 118 1.01 -4.45 -7.61
C MET A 118 -0.39 -5.10 -7.62
N ALA A 119 -0.50 -6.33 -7.14
CA ALA A 119 -1.77 -7.03 -7.02
C ALA A 119 -2.68 -6.40 -5.96
N ASP A 120 -2.13 -6.05 -4.81
CA ASP A 120 -2.85 -5.39 -3.72
C ASP A 120 -3.31 -3.99 -4.14
N ALA A 121 -2.49 -3.24 -4.89
CA ALA A 121 -2.88 -1.92 -5.41
C ALA A 121 -4.15 -1.99 -6.27
N THR A 122 -4.24 -2.94 -7.20
CA THR A 122 -5.44 -3.07 -8.04
C THR A 122 -6.61 -3.74 -7.32
N ALA A 123 -6.34 -4.65 -6.37
CA ALA A 123 -7.39 -5.18 -5.50
C ALA A 123 -8.02 -4.09 -4.64
N TYR A 124 -7.20 -3.21 -4.07
CA TYR A 124 -7.64 -2.07 -3.28
C TYR A 124 -8.44 -1.06 -4.11
N MET A 125 -7.98 -0.71 -5.32
CA MET A 125 -8.75 0.13 -6.24
C MET A 125 -10.10 -0.50 -6.61
N THR A 126 -10.12 -1.82 -6.81
CA THR A 126 -11.36 -2.56 -7.10
C THR A 126 -12.30 -2.51 -5.90
N LEU A 127 -11.78 -2.70 -4.69
CA LEU A 127 -12.55 -2.58 -3.45
C LEU A 127 -13.19 -1.19 -3.34
N LEU A 128 -12.40 -0.12 -3.46
CA LEU A 128 -12.91 1.25 -3.40
C LEU A 128 -13.99 1.49 -4.47
N PHE A 129 -13.78 0.99 -5.69
CA PHE A 129 -14.73 1.18 -6.78
C PHE A 129 -16.10 0.55 -6.48
N PHE A 130 -16.13 -0.65 -5.90
CA PHE A 130 -17.38 -1.35 -5.60
C PHE A 130 -18.02 -0.93 -4.28
N GLU A 131 -17.22 -0.66 -3.25
CA GLU A 131 -17.68 -0.44 -1.88
C GLU A 131 -17.89 1.04 -1.54
N GLU A 132 -17.26 1.94 -2.29
CA GLU A 132 -17.42 3.39 -2.12
C GLU A 132 -17.95 4.06 -3.39
N PRO A 133 -19.25 3.85 -3.75
CA PRO A 133 -19.85 4.40 -4.98
C PRO A 133 -19.72 5.91 -5.12
N ARG A 134 -19.67 6.63 -3.99
CA ARG A 134 -19.51 8.10 -3.91
C ARG A 134 -18.22 8.58 -4.59
N TYR A 135 -17.18 7.75 -4.61
CA TYR A 135 -15.83 8.12 -5.06
C TYR A 135 -15.42 7.48 -6.40
N ARG A 136 -16.35 6.88 -7.14
CA ARG A 136 -16.05 6.21 -8.41
C ARG A 136 -15.47 7.14 -9.46
N ARG A 137 -15.92 8.40 -9.51
CA ARG A 137 -15.45 9.37 -10.49
C ARG A 137 -13.98 9.72 -10.25
N GLU A 138 -13.60 9.88 -8.99
CA GLU A 138 -12.26 10.16 -8.51
C GLU A 138 -11.33 8.99 -8.84
N ILE A 139 -11.80 7.75 -8.63
CA ILE A 139 -11.06 6.53 -8.99
C ILE A 139 -10.85 6.43 -10.51
N ILE A 140 -11.91 6.61 -11.30
CA ILE A 140 -11.83 6.58 -12.77
C ILE A 140 -10.89 7.66 -13.29
N LYS A 141 -11.02 8.89 -12.78
CA LYS A 141 -10.14 10.02 -13.09
C LYS A 141 -8.69 9.64 -12.80
N TYR A 142 -8.42 9.14 -11.59
CA TYR A 142 -7.07 8.74 -11.18
C TYR A 142 -6.47 7.69 -12.12
N ILE A 143 -7.25 6.67 -12.50
CA ILE A 143 -6.82 5.61 -13.43
C ILE A 143 -6.53 6.19 -14.83
N ILE A 144 -7.40 7.05 -15.36
CA ILE A 144 -7.20 7.69 -16.67
C ILE A 144 -5.94 8.56 -16.66
N GLU A 145 -5.73 9.35 -15.63
CA GLU A 145 -4.53 10.19 -15.47
C GLU A 145 -3.27 9.34 -15.31
N ALA A 146 -3.34 8.20 -14.61
CA ALA A 146 -2.23 7.25 -14.53
C ALA A 146 -1.89 6.66 -15.90
N MET A 147 -2.89 6.25 -16.69
CA MET A 147 -2.68 5.74 -18.05
C MET A 147 -2.11 6.81 -19.00
N LYS A 148 -2.47 8.07 -18.81
CA LYS A 148 -1.93 9.22 -19.56
C LYS A 148 -0.52 9.63 -19.13
N GLY A 149 0.02 9.04 -18.05
CA GLY A 149 1.32 9.43 -17.50
C GLY A 149 1.31 10.81 -16.85
N THR A 150 0.16 11.28 -16.37
CA THR A 150 0.05 12.57 -15.66
C THR A 150 0.90 12.55 -14.41
N SER A 151 1.86 13.48 -14.33
CA SER A 151 2.69 13.69 -13.14
C SER A 151 1.85 14.24 -12.00
N ARG A 152 2.15 13.80 -10.78
CA ARG A 152 1.48 14.21 -9.55
C ARG A 152 2.53 14.84 -8.64
N THR A 153 2.35 16.11 -8.32
CA THR A 153 3.29 16.90 -7.50
C THR A 153 3.49 16.37 -6.09
N TRP A 154 2.56 15.54 -5.59
CA TRP A 154 2.67 14.87 -4.29
C TRP A 154 3.35 13.50 -4.39
N ARG A 155 3.70 13.03 -5.60
CA ARG A 155 4.41 11.78 -5.88
C ARG A 155 5.79 12.09 -6.44
N ASP A 156 6.58 12.83 -5.67
CA ASP A 156 7.93 13.28 -6.06
C ASP A 156 9.01 12.21 -5.84
N HIS A 157 8.65 11.02 -5.35
CA HIS A 157 9.58 9.90 -5.27
C HIS A 157 9.80 9.32 -6.68
N VAL A 158 10.91 9.72 -7.30
CA VAL A 158 11.41 9.14 -8.55
C VAL A 158 11.82 7.69 -8.25
N ILE A 159 10.93 6.74 -8.51
CA ILE A 159 11.30 5.33 -8.60
C ILE A 159 12.23 5.22 -9.81
N SER A 160 13.50 4.86 -9.59
CA SER A 160 14.41 4.61 -10.71
C SER A 160 13.82 3.49 -11.59
N PRO A 161 13.86 3.61 -12.94
CA PRO A 161 13.27 2.62 -13.82
C PRO A 161 13.80 1.23 -13.47
N LEU A 162 12.88 0.39 -13.00
CA LEU A 162 13.22 -0.92 -12.49
C LEU A 162 13.75 -1.83 -13.59
N SER A 163 14.81 -2.58 -13.28
CA SER A 163 15.41 -3.50 -14.25
C SER A 163 14.39 -4.54 -14.72
N ARG A 164 14.09 -4.54 -16.02
CA ARG A 164 13.19 -5.52 -16.66
C ARG A 164 13.70 -6.96 -16.52
N LYS A 165 14.99 -7.16 -16.24
CA LYS A 165 15.57 -8.47 -15.92
C LYS A 165 15.12 -8.98 -14.55
N ILE A 166 14.88 -8.07 -13.60
CA ILE A 166 14.48 -8.40 -12.23
C ILE A 166 12.95 -8.45 -12.14
N PHE A 167 12.27 -7.52 -12.81
CA PHE A 167 10.81 -7.40 -12.84
C PHE A 167 10.32 -7.49 -14.29
N PRO A 168 10.13 -8.71 -14.84
CA PRO A 168 9.67 -8.87 -16.20
C PRO A 168 8.22 -8.36 -16.34
N LEU A 169 7.96 -7.55 -17.37
CA LEU A 169 6.68 -6.85 -17.56
C LEU A 169 5.47 -7.78 -17.52
N TRP A 170 5.57 -9.00 -18.08
CA TRP A 170 4.45 -9.93 -18.08
C TRP A 170 4.04 -10.38 -16.67
N ARG A 171 5.00 -10.55 -15.73
CA ARG A 171 4.69 -10.88 -14.33
C ARG A 171 4.04 -9.70 -13.62
N VAL A 172 4.53 -8.50 -13.88
CA VAL A 172 3.96 -7.26 -13.32
C VAL A 172 2.53 -7.06 -13.83
N SER A 173 2.29 -7.26 -15.14
CA SER A 173 0.95 -7.21 -15.73
C SER A 173 0.01 -8.26 -15.14
N LEU A 174 0.48 -9.51 -14.98
CA LEU A 174 -0.32 -10.55 -14.34
C LEU A 174 -0.67 -10.20 -12.89
N ALA A 175 0.26 -9.62 -12.14
CA ALA A 175 0.00 -9.15 -10.78
C ALA A 175 -1.08 -8.06 -10.76
N TYR A 176 -1.00 -7.06 -11.64
CA TYR A 176 -2.06 -6.06 -11.75
C TYR A 176 -3.43 -6.66 -12.10
N LEU A 177 -3.47 -7.66 -12.99
CA LEU A 177 -4.70 -8.32 -13.40
C LEU A 177 -5.28 -9.26 -12.33
N SER A 178 -4.48 -9.75 -11.40
CA SER A 178 -4.97 -10.63 -10.33
C SER A 178 -5.73 -9.88 -9.24
N GLY A 179 -5.45 -8.58 -9.03
CA GLY A 179 -6.08 -7.78 -7.97
C GLY A 179 -7.62 -7.80 -7.96
N PRO A 180 -8.33 -7.56 -9.07
CA PRO A 180 -9.79 -7.66 -9.11
C PRO A 180 -10.32 -9.06 -8.73
N LEU A 181 -9.59 -10.12 -9.09
CA LEU A 181 -9.94 -11.49 -8.71
C LEU A 181 -9.71 -11.72 -7.21
N LEU A 182 -8.63 -11.19 -6.65
CA LEU A 182 -8.36 -11.21 -5.20
C LEU A 182 -9.46 -10.49 -4.42
N TYR A 183 -9.90 -9.32 -4.90
CA TYR A 183 -11.05 -8.61 -4.33
C TYR A 183 -12.32 -9.47 -4.38
N LEU A 184 -12.65 -10.06 -5.54
CA LEU A 184 -13.82 -10.92 -5.67
C LEU A 184 -13.74 -12.13 -4.72
N TRP A 185 -12.59 -12.76 -4.61
CA TRP A 185 -12.39 -13.85 -3.64
C TRP A 185 -12.51 -13.38 -2.20
N SER A 186 -12.01 -12.19 -1.85
CA SER A 186 -12.18 -11.63 -0.50
C SER A 186 -13.65 -11.43 -0.12
N ARG A 187 -14.53 -11.19 -1.12
CA ARG A 187 -15.98 -11.07 -0.92
C ARG A 187 -16.66 -12.42 -0.74
N LEU A 188 -16.21 -13.43 -1.48
CA LEU A 188 -16.81 -14.76 -1.49
C LEU A 188 -16.34 -15.62 -0.30
N ALA A 189 -15.11 -15.42 0.18
CA ALA A 189 -14.50 -16.18 1.26
C ALA A 189 -15.01 -15.84 2.68
N CYS A 190 -16.28 -15.41 2.79
CA CYS A 190 -16.92 -15.10 4.07
C CYS A 190 -17.15 -16.40 4.87
N TRP A 191 -16.19 -16.78 5.72
CA TRP A 191 -16.29 -17.85 6.73
C TRP A 191 -15.49 -17.44 7.98
N PRO A 192 -15.81 -17.87 9.22
CA PRO A 192 -15.11 -17.40 10.41
C PRO A 192 -13.66 -17.91 10.38
N TRP A 193 -12.72 -16.99 10.18
CA TRP A 193 -11.29 -17.28 10.14
C TRP A 193 -10.75 -17.54 11.55
N VAL A 194 -11.01 -18.73 12.07
CA VAL A 194 -10.27 -19.33 13.18
C VAL A 194 -9.49 -20.51 12.61
N GLY A 195 -8.17 -20.38 12.52
CA GLY A 195 -7.25 -21.52 12.45
C GLY A 195 -7.06 -22.23 11.11
N ARG A 196 -6.63 -21.53 10.04
CA ARG A 196 -5.92 -22.19 8.94
C ARG A 196 -4.54 -21.59 8.73
N ASP A 197 -3.55 -22.48 8.63
CA ASP A 197 -2.11 -22.19 8.60
C ASP A 197 -1.75 -21.08 7.63
N LEU A 198 -1.09 -20.05 8.18
CA LEU A 198 -0.57 -18.86 7.50
C LEU A 198 0.68 -19.16 6.65
N ASP A 199 1.00 -20.43 6.41
CA ASP A 199 2.28 -20.85 5.86
C ASP A 199 2.28 -20.97 4.32
N ALA A 200 1.11 -20.96 3.67
CA ALA A 200 1.03 -21.13 2.21
C ALA A 200 1.47 -19.91 1.39
N TRP A 201 1.59 -18.71 2.00
CA TRP A 201 1.90 -17.46 1.30
C TRP A 201 2.94 -16.59 2.01
N ARG A 202 3.65 -17.12 3.01
CA ARG A 202 4.59 -16.31 3.80
C ARG A 202 5.82 -15.91 2.99
N ILE A 203 5.76 -14.70 2.45
CA ILE A 203 6.93 -13.88 2.09
C ILE A 203 7.95 -13.86 3.26
N ARG A 204 7.50 -14.05 4.52
CA ARG A 204 8.34 -14.17 5.73
C ARG A 204 9.34 -15.34 5.70
N ASP A 205 9.03 -16.45 5.03
CA ASP A 205 9.93 -17.60 4.99
C ASP A 205 11.11 -17.38 4.03
N LEU A 206 10.97 -16.46 3.07
CA LEU A 206 12.04 -16.03 2.16
C LEU A 206 13.11 -15.17 2.84
N GLN A 207 12.87 -14.73 4.08
CA GLN A 207 13.85 -13.98 4.88
C GLN A 207 14.86 -14.90 5.57
N LYS A 208 14.57 -16.21 5.71
CA LYS A 208 15.44 -17.18 6.41
C LYS A 208 16.45 -17.91 5.50
N GLY A 209 16.49 -17.59 4.21
CA GLY A 209 17.39 -18.24 3.25
C GLY A 209 18.76 -17.56 3.16
N GLY A 210 19.63 -17.82 4.13
CA GLY A 210 21.02 -17.37 4.11
C GLY A 210 21.79 -17.97 5.27
N ASN A 211 22.30 -19.18 5.08
CA ASN A 211 23.31 -19.81 5.93
C ASN A 211 24.55 -20.10 5.06
#